data_AF-A0AAD5IHK2-F1
#
_entry.id   AF-A0AAD5IHK2-F1
#
_cell.length_a   1.000
_cell.length_b   1.000
_cell.length_c   1.000
_cell.angle_alpha   90.00
_cell.angle_beta   90.00
_cell.angle_gamma   90.00
#
_symmetry.space_group_name_H-M   'P 1'
#
loop_
_entity.id
_entity.type
_entity.pdbx_description
1 polymer ?
#
loop_
_entity_poly.entity_id
_entity_poly.type
_entity_poly.pdbx_seq_one_letter_code
_entity_poly.pdbx_strand_id
1 'polypeptide(L)'
;MASATAPTTFSLLKSASSASSSSSARASLLRLPTSRGAVRLGFSAADPLFSVHVASRIGAIKGKATRGVVSMAKKSVGDLSGSDLKGKKVFVRADLNVPLDDNQNITDDTRIRAAIPTIKHLIQNGAKVILSSHLGRPKGVTPKFSLAPLVPRLSELLGINVVKADDCIGPEVEKLVASLPEGGVLLLENVRAHASTEGVTKFLKPSVAGFLLQKELDYLVGAVSTPKRPFAAIVGGSKVSSKIGVIESLLEKCDILLLGGGMIFTFYKAQDKFAPDANSKIVPASAIPDGWMGLDIGPDSIKTFNEALETTKTVIWNGPMGVFEFDKFAIGTEAVAKKLADLSSKGVTTIIGGGDSVAAVEKVGVAEVMSHISTGGGASLELLEGKELPGVIALDEAITFPPKPRYISPQKAQKQPILSSKKNSGIKRRHFGTLSYHSPARQLHKYSLSLSLSLSLSISKPQPDRTFSTTPISY
;
A
#
# COMPACT_ATOMS: atom_id res chain seq x y z
N MET A 1 43.73 43.48 16.95
CA MET A 1 44.08 44.50 17.96
C MET A 1 43.03 44.45 19.07
N ALA A 2 43.49 44.32 20.33
CA ALA A 2 42.84 44.56 21.64
C ALA A 2 41.35 44.16 21.83
N SER A 3 40.98 43.18 22.66
CA SER A 3 41.11 43.00 24.13
C SER A 3 40.07 43.77 24.98
N ALA A 4 39.50 43.02 25.95
CA ALA A 4 38.76 43.41 27.16
C ALA A 4 37.27 43.73 26.95
N THR A 5 36.29 43.27 27.75
CA THR A 5 36.24 43.01 29.19
C THR A 5 35.05 42.07 29.52
N ALA A 6 35.21 41.23 30.54
CA ALA A 6 34.10 40.62 31.29
C ALA A 6 33.73 41.51 32.49
N PRO A 7 32.59 41.23 33.16
CA PRO A 7 32.61 41.26 34.61
C PRO A 7 32.14 39.93 35.21
N THR A 8 33.00 39.42 36.09
CA THR A 8 32.74 38.46 37.15
C THR A 8 31.85 39.06 38.25
N THR A 9 30.97 38.24 38.83
CA THR A 9 30.59 38.39 40.25
C THR A 9 30.53 36.98 40.88
N PHE A 10 31.51 36.70 41.74
CA PHE A 10 31.53 35.71 42.84
C PHE A 10 30.47 36.12 43.90
N SER A 11 30.00 35.36 44.89
CA SER A 11 30.02 33.95 45.36
C SER A 11 29.39 33.96 46.78
N LEU A 12 28.83 32.83 47.26
CA LEU A 12 28.69 32.31 48.66
C LEU A 12 27.28 31.70 48.85
N LEU A 13 27.04 30.42 49.20
CA LEU A 13 27.66 29.53 50.21
C LEU A 13 27.40 28.02 49.93
N LYS A 14 28.38 27.19 50.36
CA LYS A 14 28.32 25.74 50.71
C LYS A 14 27.55 25.57 52.06
N SER A 15 26.99 24.45 52.54
CA SER A 15 27.10 22.98 52.30
C SER A 15 26.00 22.20 53.07
N ALA A 16 25.57 21.07 52.47
CA ALA A 16 25.27 19.73 53.04
C ALA A 16 24.35 19.50 54.28
N SER A 17 23.32 18.64 54.12
CA SER A 17 23.35 17.22 54.53
C SER A 17 22.06 16.42 54.21
N SER A 18 22.28 15.12 54.00
CA SER A 18 21.46 13.92 53.71
C SER A 18 19.97 13.80 54.12
N ALA A 19 19.18 13.12 53.27
CA ALA A 19 18.42 11.91 53.65
C ALA A 19 17.88 11.15 52.41
N SER A 20 18.02 9.83 52.45
CA SER A 20 17.56 8.83 51.48
C SER A 20 16.04 8.60 51.49
N SER A 21 15.43 8.41 50.32
CA SER A 21 14.35 7.41 50.19
C SER A 21 14.25 6.89 48.75
N SER A 22 14.42 5.58 48.64
CA SER A 22 14.16 4.77 47.44
C SER A 22 12.66 4.74 47.15
N SER A 23 12.25 5.19 45.96
CA SER A 23 10.96 4.80 45.40
C SER A 23 11.15 4.36 43.95
N SER A 24 10.76 3.11 43.68
CA SER A 24 10.70 2.54 42.34
C SER A 24 9.69 3.34 41.51
N ALA A 25 10.16 4.09 40.51
CA ALA A 25 9.29 4.76 39.55
C ALA A 25 8.59 3.69 38.68
N ARG A 26 7.36 3.35 39.06
CA ARG A 26 6.42 2.59 38.23
C ARG A 26 6.18 3.40 36.95
N ALA A 27 6.35 2.76 35.79
CA ALA A 27 5.99 3.34 34.50
C ALA A 27 4.49 3.71 34.48
N SER A 28 4.18 5.01 34.46
CA SER A 28 2.82 5.51 34.34
C SER A 28 2.41 5.56 32.87
N LEU A 29 1.58 4.60 32.46
CA LEU A 29 0.95 4.58 31.14
C LEU A 29 -0.15 5.64 31.07
N LEU A 30 -0.01 6.63 30.20
CA LEU A 30 -1.09 7.58 29.92
C LEU A 30 -2.10 6.90 28.99
N ARG A 31 -3.32 6.63 29.49
CA ARG A 31 -4.46 6.17 28.69
C ARG A 31 -5.14 7.38 28.04
N LEU A 32 -5.06 7.50 26.72
CA LEU A 32 -5.94 8.40 25.97
C LEU A 32 -7.25 7.66 25.64
N PRO A 33 -8.42 8.21 25.99
CA PRO A 33 -9.69 7.61 25.61
C PRO A 33 -9.99 7.91 24.14
N THR A 34 -10.00 6.88 23.30
CA THR A 34 -10.60 6.90 21.97
C THR A 34 -11.85 6.02 21.96
N SER A 35 -12.78 6.27 21.03
CA SER A 35 -14.08 5.59 20.95
C SER A 35 -14.00 4.09 20.61
N ARG A 36 -12.79 3.54 20.38
CA ARG A 36 -12.52 2.12 20.17
C ARG A 36 -11.16 1.74 20.77
N GLY A 37 -11.14 1.45 22.08
CA GLY A 37 -10.00 0.81 22.76
C GLY A 37 -8.77 1.71 22.95
N ALA A 38 -8.13 1.62 24.12
CA ALA A 38 -6.97 2.44 24.44
C ALA A 38 -5.75 2.06 23.58
N VAL A 39 -5.27 2.98 22.74
CA VAL A 39 -3.96 2.89 22.07
C VAL A 39 -2.87 2.99 23.14
N ARG A 40 -1.95 2.02 23.16
CA ARG A 40 -0.84 2.00 24.14
C ARG A 40 0.36 2.72 23.54
N LEU A 41 0.51 4.00 23.86
CA LEU A 41 1.73 4.75 23.57
C LEU A 41 2.82 4.32 24.56
N GLY A 42 3.80 3.56 24.08
CA GLY A 42 5.00 3.22 24.85
C GLY A 42 6.00 4.36 24.77
N PHE A 43 6.06 5.20 25.80
CA PHE A 43 7.13 6.19 25.97
C PHE A 43 7.97 5.80 27.20
N SER A 44 9.28 5.68 27.02
CA SER A 44 10.21 5.70 28.16
C SER A 44 10.42 7.16 28.53
N ALA A 45 9.90 7.57 29.70
CA ALA A 45 10.03 8.88 30.34
C ALA A 45 10.05 10.10 29.39
N ALA A 46 8.87 10.55 28.96
CA ALA A 46 8.73 11.68 28.02
C ALA A 46 8.90 13.05 28.69
N ASP A 47 9.60 13.93 27.97
CA ASP A 47 9.54 15.39 28.11
C ASP A 47 8.10 15.90 27.86
N PRO A 48 7.51 16.71 28.75
CA PRO A 48 6.14 17.23 28.63
C PRO A 48 5.87 18.04 27.35
N LEU A 49 6.87 18.68 26.75
CA LEU A 49 6.65 19.69 25.70
C LEU A 49 6.25 19.08 24.34
N PHE A 50 6.77 17.91 24.00
CA PHE A 50 6.43 17.23 22.74
C PHE A 50 5.02 16.63 22.77
N SER A 51 4.63 16.07 23.91
CA SER A 51 3.27 15.54 24.13
C SER A 51 2.21 16.64 23.98
N VAL A 52 2.52 17.86 24.45
CA VAL A 52 1.64 19.03 24.30
C VAL A 52 1.58 19.53 22.85
N HIS A 53 2.69 19.54 22.12
CA HIS A 53 2.69 19.97 20.71
C HIS A 53 1.89 19.03 19.81
N VAL A 54 2.02 17.71 20.01
CA VAL A 54 1.24 16.71 19.26
C VAL A 54 -0.23 16.73 19.69
N ALA A 55 -0.53 16.77 21.00
CA ALA A 55 -1.90 16.83 21.50
C ALA A 55 -2.64 18.11 21.10
N SER A 56 -1.97 19.27 21.06
CA SER A 56 -2.57 20.55 20.67
C SER A 56 -3.01 20.56 19.20
N ARG A 57 -2.28 19.89 18.30
CA ARG A 57 -2.68 19.74 16.89
C ARG A 57 -3.79 18.71 16.70
N ILE A 58 -3.85 17.66 17.52
CA ILE A 58 -4.93 16.66 17.53
C ILE A 58 -6.27 17.28 17.96
N GLY A 59 -6.25 18.21 18.92
CA GLY A 59 -7.46 18.91 19.40
C GLY A 59 -8.18 19.73 18.32
N ALA A 60 -7.45 20.23 17.32
CA ALA A 60 -7.99 21.09 16.26
C ALA A 60 -8.71 20.33 15.12
N ILE A 61 -8.64 18.99 15.09
CA ILE A 61 -9.06 18.19 13.92
C ILE A 61 -10.33 17.35 14.19
N LYS A 62 -10.96 17.48 15.36
CA LYS A 62 -12.18 16.73 15.76
C LYS A 62 -13.45 16.96 14.91
N GLY A 63 -13.36 17.60 13.74
CA GLY A 63 -14.51 17.97 12.90
C GLY A 63 -14.57 17.40 11.48
N LYS A 64 -13.60 16.63 10.99
CA LYS A 64 -13.65 16.08 9.62
C LYS A 64 -13.54 14.55 9.60
N ALA A 65 -14.67 13.89 9.76
CA ALA A 65 -14.81 12.48 9.39
C ALA A 65 -14.80 12.37 7.86
N THR A 66 -13.68 11.97 7.27
CA THR A 66 -13.60 11.56 5.87
C THR A 66 -14.19 10.16 5.71
N ARG A 67 -15.46 10.12 5.30
CA ARG A 67 -16.10 8.94 4.71
C ARG A 67 -15.52 8.74 3.31
N GLY A 68 -14.85 7.62 3.09
CA GLY A 68 -14.35 7.20 1.79
C GLY A 68 -13.64 5.86 1.88
N VAL A 69 -14.36 4.81 2.29
CA VAL A 69 -13.83 3.44 2.12
C VAL A 69 -14.06 3.09 0.66
N VAL A 70 -13.00 3.15 -0.14
CA VAL A 70 -12.99 2.62 -1.52
C VAL A 70 -13.53 1.18 -1.45
N SER A 71 -14.48 0.79 -2.30
CA SER A 71 -14.82 -0.62 -2.44
C SER A 71 -13.58 -1.32 -3.02
N MET A 72 -12.98 -2.20 -2.21
CA MET A 72 -11.56 -2.53 -2.36
C MET A 72 -11.24 -3.67 -3.33
N ALA A 73 -12.24 -4.44 -3.76
CA ALA A 73 -12.00 -5.59 -4.62
C ALA A 73 -12.01 -5.12 -6.08
N LYS A 74 -10.84 -4.86 -6.65
CA LYS A 74 -10.70 -4.53 -8.07
C LYS A 74 -10.53 -5.80 -8.89
N LYS A 75 -11.10 -5.81 -10.10
CA LYS A 75 -10.95 -6.92 -11.05
C LYS A 75 -9.49 -7.02 -11.49
N SER A 76 -9.00 -8.23 -11.61
CA SER A 76 -7.66 -8.56 -12.09
C SER A 76 -7.69 -9.16 -13.50
N VAL A 77 -6.54 -9.15 -14.17
CA VAL A 77 -6.31 -9.92 -15.40
C VAL A 77 -6.61 -11.41 -15.20
N GLY A 78 -6.41 -11.94 -13.98
CA GLY A 78 -6.75 -13.33 -13.63
C GLY A 78 -8.25 -13.64 -13.63
N ASP A 79 -9.10 -12.61 -13.59
CA ASP A 79 -10.57 -12.74 -13.66
C ASP A 79 -11.09 -12.71 -15.11
N LEU A 80 -10.19 -12.62 -16.10
CA LEU A 80 -10.53 -12.67 -17.53
C LEU A 80 -10.38 -14.11 -18.03
N SER A 81 -11.39 -14.58 -18.75
CA SER A 81 -11.35 -15.90 -19.39
C SER A 81 -10.47 -15.88 -20.65
N GLY A 82 -10.02 -17.06 -21.09
CA GLY A 82 -9.30 -17.17 -22.37
C GLY A 82 -10.11 -16.63 -23.56
N SER A 83 -11.44 -16.77 -23.55
CA SER A 83 -12.32 -16.16 -24.56
C SER A 83 -12.37 -14.64 -24.50
N ASP A 84 -12.17 -14.04 -23.33
CA ASP A 84 -12.10 -12.58 -23.18
C ASP A 84 -10.79 -12.01 -23.78
N LEU A 85 -9.75 -12.84 -23.93
CA LEU A 85 -8.39 -12.43 -24.31
C LEU A 85 -8.01 -12.84 -25.74
N LYS A 86 -8.46 -14.01 -26.21
CA LYS A 86 -8.02 -14.59 -27.48
C LYS A 86 -8.30 -13.66 -28.67
N GLY A 87 -7.25 -13.34 -29.43
CA GLY A 87 -7.31 -12.46 -30.60
C GLY A 87 -7.54 -10.99 -30.28
N LYS A 88 -7.73 -10.62 -29.01
CA LYS A 88 -7.97 -9.23 -28.59
C LYS A 88 -6.66 -8.45 -28.53
N LYS A 89 -6.75 -7.17 -28.91
CA LYS A 89 -5.69 -6.19 -28.69
C LYS A 89 -5.78 -5.71 -27.24
N VAL A 90 -4.77 -6.02 -26.43
CA VAL A 90 -4.75 -5.68 -25.00
C VAL A 90 -3.69 -4.62 -24.77
N PHE A 91 -4.13 -3.43 -24.36
CA PHE A 91 -3.25 -2.35 -23.96
C PHE A 91 -2.80 -2.57 -22.51
N VAL A 92 -1.49 -2.61 -22.28
CA VAL A 92 -0.91 -2.86 -20.96
C VAL A 92 -0.01 -1.70 -20.58
N ARG A 93 -0.39 -1.02 -19.49
CA ARG A 93 0.47 -0.03 -18.84
C ARG A 93 1.39 -0.72 -17.84
N ALA A 94 2.69 -0.76 -18.13
CA ALA A 94 3.69 -1.37 -17.25
C ALA A 94 4.63 -0.30 -16.68
N ASP A 95 5.11 -0.51 -15.46
CA ASP A 95 6.27 0.22 -14.94
C ASP A 95 7.54 -0.49 -15.42
N LEU A 96 8.12 0.02 -16.51
CA LEU A 96 9.42 -0.43 -17.02
C LEU A 96 10.49 0.67 -16.86
N ASN A 97 10.30 1.59 -15.91
CA ASN A 97 11.28 2.66 -15.67
C ASN A 97 12.47 2.10 -14.88
N VAL A 98 13.42 1.48 -15.60
CA VAL A 98 14.63 0.84 -15.06
C VAL A 98 15.84 1.77 -15.13
N PRO A 99 16.82 1.66 -14.21
CA PRO A 99 18.08 2.36 -14.32
C PRO A 99 18.91 1.83 -15.51
N LEU A 100 19.50 2.75 -16.25
CA LEU A 100 20.43 2.48 -17.35
C LEU A 100 21.79 3.10 -17.04
N ASP A 101 22.88 2.43 -17.41
CA ASP A 101 24.23 2.99 -17.37
C ASP A 101 24.47 3.97 -18.55
N ASP A 102 25.66 4.56 -18.62
CA ASP A 102 26.03 5.52 -19.69
C ASP A 102 26.04 4.87 -21.09
N ASN A 103 26.15 3.54 -21.16
CA ASN A 103 26.11 2.77 -22.40
C ASN A 103 24.70 2.25 -22.74
N GLN A 104 23.68 2.69 -22.00
CA GLN A 104 22.29 2.21 -22.09
C GLN A 104 22.07 0.74 -21.73
N ASN A 105 22.98 0.12 -20.99
CA ASN A 105 22.74 -1.21 -20.44
C ASN A 105 21.86 -1.12 -19.19
N ILE A 106 20.97 -2.10 -19.03
CA ILE A 106 20.12 -2.21 -17.85
C ILE A 106 20.99 -2.65 -16.66
N THR A 107 21.02 -1.84 -15.60
CA THR A 107 21.76 -2.16 -14.37
C THR A 107 20.93 -2.90 -13.34
N ASP A 108 19.61 -2.72 -13.37
CA ASP A 108 18.62 -3.46 -12.58
C ASP A 108 17.33 -3.64 -13.39
N ASP A 109 16.96 -4.89 -13.64
CA ASP A 109 15.78 -5.27 -14.43
C ASP A 109 14.61 -5.75 -13.56
N THR A 110 14.64 -5.53 -12.24
CA THR A 110 13.61 -5.98 -11.29
C THR A 110 12.20 -5.59 -11.74
N ARG A 111 12.03 -4.35 -12.24
CA ARG A 111 10.75 -3.84 -12.75
C ARG A 111 10.27 -4.57 -14.01
N ILE A 112 11.20 -4.94 -14.89
CA ILE A 112 10.88 -5.74 -16.09
C ILE A 112 10.36 -7.10 -15.65
N ARG A 113 11.11 -7.81 -14.79
CA ARG A 113 10.71 -9.13 -14.27
C ARG A 113 9.35 -9.08 -13.58
N ALA A 114 9.05 -8.03 -12.84
CA ALA A 114 7.77 -7.84 -12.16
C ALA A 114 6.56 -7.72 -13.12
N ALA A 115 6.77 -7.20 -14.34
CA ALA A 115 5.73 -7.11 -15.36
C ALA A 115 5.50 -8.43 -16.13
N ILE A 116 6.51 -9.30 -16.22
CA ILE A 116 6.49 -10.54 -17.02
C ILE A 116 5.29 -11.45 -16.72
N PRO A 117 4.89 -11.73 -15.46
CA PRO A 117 3.77 -12.64 -15.19
C PRO A 117 2.47 -12.22 -15.86
N THR A 118 2.19 -10.91 -15.87
CA THR A 118 0.98 -10.36 -16.51
C THR A 118 1.06 -10.52 -18.03
N ILE A 119 2.21 -10.17 -18.62
CA ILE A 119 2.41 -10.24 -20.07
C ILE A 119 2.35 -11.69 -20.54
N LYS A 120 3.00 -12.62 -19.84
CA LYS A 120 2.97 -14.07 -20.13
C LYS A 120 1.55 -14.62 -20.11
N HIS A 121 0.77 -14.28 -19.09
CA HIS A 121 -0.61 -14.72 -18.99
C HIS A 121 -1.45 -14.24 -20.18
N LEU A 122 -1.27 -12.99 -20.62
CA LEU A 122 -1.98 -12.45 -21.77
C LEU A 122 -1.60 -13.17 -23.08
N ILE A 123 -0.31 -13.33 -23.36
CA ILE A 123 0.14 -13.97 -24.61
C ILE A 123 -0.23 -15.46 -24.65
N GLN A 124 -0.18 -16.16 -23.51
CA GLN A 124 -0.58 -17.57 -23.41
C GLN A 124 -2.07 -17.77 -23.68
N ASN A 125 -2.90 -16.76 -23.40
CA ASN A 125 -4.32 -16.76 -23.72
C ASN A 125 -4.63 -16.17 -25.12
N GLY A 126 -3.60 -15.98 -25.96
CA GLY A 126 -3.76 -15.55 -27.36
C GLY A 126 -4.04 -14.06 -27.54
N ALA A 127 -3.79 -13.22 -26.52
CA ALA A 127 -3.91 -11.78 -26.66
C ALA A 127 -2.77 -11.20 -27.53
N LYS A 128 -3.06 -10.09 -28.21
CA LYS A 128 -2.10 -9.25 -28.92
C LYS A 128 -1.73 -8.09 -28.01
N VAL A 129 -0.57 -8.14 -27.38
CA VAL A 129 -0.22 -7.23 -26.28
C VAL A 129 0.46 -5.97 -26.79
N ILE A 130 -0.07 -4.81 -26.41
CA ILE A 130 0.50 -3.49 -26.70
C ILE A 130 1.00 -2.90 -25.38
N LEU A 131 2.31 -2.93 -25.17
CA LEU A 131 2.96 -2.42 -23.97
C LEU A 131 3.24 -0.93 -24.07
N SER A 132 2.88 -0.22 -23.01
CA SER A 132 3.16 1.19 -22.83
C SER A 132 3.86 1.41 -21.49
N SER A 133 4.97 2.14 -21.51
CA SER A 133 5.73 2.51 -20.32
C SER A 133 6.33 3.91 -20.49
N HIS A 134 6.97 4.39 -19.43
CA HIS A 134 7.79 5.58 -19.42
C HIS A 134 9.20 5.23 -18.94
N LEU A 135 10.18 6.05 -19.29
CA LEU A 135 11.55 5.95 -18.82
C LEU A 135 12.12 7.34 -18.53
N GLY A 136 12.75 7.50 -17.36
CA GLY A 136 13.36 8.76 -16.94
C GLY A 136 12.40 9.94 -16.98
N ARG A 137 12.90 11.18 -16.98
CA ARG A 137 12.08 12.41 -17.01
C ARG A 137 12.40 13.27 -18.25
N PRO A 138 12.13 12.79 -19.48
CA PRO A 138 12.31 13.59 -20.69
C PRO A 138 11.55 14.92 -20.62
N LYS A 139 12.20 16.00 -21.08
CA LYS A 139 11.55 17.28 -21.39
C LYS A 139 11.06 17.36 -22.85
N GLY A 140 11.19 16.26 -23.60
CA GLY A 140 10.83 16.10 -25.02
C GLY A 140 11.27 14.71 -25.51
N VAL A 141 11.01 14.37 -26.77
CA VAL A 141 11.49 13.11 -27.37
C VAL A 141 13.01 13.17 -27.48
N THR A 142 13.71 12.33 -26.73
CA THR A 142 15.18 12.28 -26.75
C THR A 142 15.64 10.82 -26.79
N PRO A 143 16.66 10.47 -27.61
CA PRO A 143 17.16 9.09 -27.71
C PRO A 143 17.59 8.49 -26.36
N LYS A 144 18.11 9.33 -25.45
CA LYS A 144 18.54 8.94 -24.09
C LYS A 144 17.46 8.24 -23.27
N PHE A 145 16.19 8.57 -23.49
CA PHE A 145 15.06 8.00 -22.76
C PHE A 145 14.23 7.05 -23.63
N SER A 146 14.79 6.54 -24.73
CA SER A 146 14.12 5.51 -25.52
C SER A 146 13.94 4.22 -24.72
N LEU A 147 12.85 3.51 -24.98
CA LEU A 147 12.61 2.17 -24.43
C LEU A 147 13.31 1.06 -25.24
N ALA A 148 14.02 1.40 -26.33
CA ALA A 148 14.73 0.44 -27.17
C ALA A 148 15.67 -0.52 -26.40
N PRO A 149 16.44 -0.08 -25.39
CA PRO A 149 17.34 -0.96 -24.65
C PRO A 149 16.62 -2.09 -23.88
N LEU A 150 15.31 -1.98 -23.66
CA LEU A 150 14.54 -2.97 -22.93
C LEU A 150 14.11 -4.16 -23.81
N VAL A 151 14.11 -3.98 -25.14
CA VAL A 151 13.60 -4.98 -26.10
C VAL A 151 14.33 -6.32 -25.99
N PRO A 152 15.68 -6.39 -25.95
CA PRO A 152 16.37 -7.67 -25.83
C PRO A 152 16.00 -8.40 -24.54
N ARG A 153 15.97 -7.68 -23.42
CA ARG A 153 15.68 -8.26 -22.10
C ARG A 153 14.23 -8.73 -21.98
N LEU A 154 13.28 -7.94 -22.48
CA LEU A 154 11.88 -8.36 -22.55
C LEU A 154 11.71 -9.60 -23.43
N SER A 155 12.36 -9.63 -24.59
CA SER A 155 12.28 -10.75 -25.52
C SER A 155 12.82 -12.04 -24.91
N GLU A 156 13.97 -11.97 -24.24
CA GLU A 156 14.58 -13.07 -23.50
C GLU A 156 13.62 -13.62 -22.42
N LEU A 157 13.10 -12.74 -21.56
CA LEU A 157 12.25 -13.16 -20.44
C LEU A 157 10.89 -13.71 -20.89
N LEU A 158 10.35 -13.20 -21.99
CA LEU A 158 9.07 -13.65 -22.56
C LEU A 158 9.24 -14.91 -23.43
N GLY A 159 10.42 -15.15 -23.99
CA GLY A 159 10.68 -16.25 -24.92
C GLY A 159 10.11 -16.00 -26.33
N ILE A 160 9.86 -14.73 -26.68
CA ILE A 160 9.33 -14.30 -27.99
C ILE A 160 10.04 -13.03 -28.44
N ASN A 161 10.04 -12.75 -29.74
CA ASN A 161 10.56 -11.48 -30.24
C ASN A 161 9.57 -10.34 -29.93
N VAL A 162 10.00 -9.36 -29.13
CA VAL A 162 9.23 -8.15 -28.87
C VAL A 162 9.51 -7.13 -29.98
N VAL A 163 8.46 -6.69 -30.66
CA VAL A 163 8.56 -5.61 -31.66
C VAL A 163 8.51 -4.27 -30.95
N LYS A 164 9.30 -3.28 -31.37
CA LYS A 164 9.20 -1.91 -30.87
C LYS A 164 8.64 -0.99 -31.96
N ALA A 165 7.77 -0.06 -31.58
CA ALA A 165 7.38 1.06 -32.42
C ALA A 165 8.28 2.28 -32.15
N ASP A 166 8.56 3.08 -33.17
CA ASP A 166 9.38 4.30 -33.03
C ASP A 166 8.63 5.48 -32.39
N ASP A 167 7.31 5.37 -32.31
CA ASP A 167 6.45 6.32 -31.62
C ASP A 167 5.40 5.56 -30.78
N CYS A 168 4.62 6.29 -30.00
CA CYS A 168 3.49 5.80 -29.24
C CYS A 168 2.13 6.01 -29.94
N ILE A 169 2.08 6.88 -30.95
CA ILE A 169 0.88 7.20 -31.74
C ILE A 169 1.24 7.38 -33.22
N GLY A 170 0.24 7.35 -34.10
CA GLY A 170 0.40 7.65 -35.53
C GLY A 170 0.24 6.44 -36.46
N PRO A 171 0.25 6.68 -37.78
CA PRO A 171 -0.14 5.68 -38.78
C PRO A 171 0.81 4.47 -38.81
N GLU A 172 2.10 4.66 -38.55
CA GLU A 172 3.05 3.54 -38.48
C GLU A 172 2.81 2.64 -37.27
N VAL A 173 2.43 3.22 -36.12
CA VAL A 173 2.03 2.47 -34.93
C VAL A 173 0.76 1.67 -35.19
N GLU A 174 -0.23 2.27 -35.87
CA GLU A 174 -1.46 1.60 -36.26
C GLU A 174 -1.22 0.39 -37.15
N LYS A 175 -0.29 0.52 -38.13
CA LYS A 175 0.13 -0.59 -38.99
C LYS A 175 0.78 -1.72 -38.19
N LEU A 176 1.70 -1.40 -37.27
CA LEU A 176 2.34 -2.40 -36.40
C LEU A 176 1.33 -3.11 -35.49
N VAL A 177 0.37 -2.38 -34.94
CA VAL A 177 -0.71 -2.96 -34.12
C VAL A 177 -1.63 -3.84 -34.96
N ALA A 178 -1.88 -3.50 -36.23
CA ALA A 178 -2.68 -4.31 -37.13
C ALA A 178 -1.99 -5.62 -37.54
N SER A 179 -0.66 -5.59 -37.74
CA SER A 179 0.13 -6.76 -38.13
C SER A 179 0.54 -7.68 -36.97
N LEU A 180 0.29 -7.27 -35.71
CA LEU A 180 0.68 -8.05 -34.53
C LEU A 180 -0.03 -9.43 -34.51
N PRO A 181 0.71 -10.55 -34.47
CA PRO A 181 0.11 -11.89 -34.40
C PRO A 181 -0.48 -12.16 -33.01
N GLU A 182 -1.34 -13.18 -32.91
CA GLU A 182 -1.80 -13.67 -31.59
C GLU A 182 -0.62 -14.13 -30.75
N GLY A 183 -0.59 -13.75 -29.48
CA GLY A 183 0.57 -13.96 -28.60
C GLY A 183 1.74 -13.02 -28.87
N GLY A 184 1.64 -12.11 -29.85
CA GLY A 184 2.65 -11.11 -30.14
C GLY A 184 2.66 -9.97 -29.12
N VAL A 185 3.83 -9.34 -28.96
CA VAL A 185 4.04 -8.19 -28.08
C VAL A 185 4.65 -7.03 -28.86
N LEU A 186 4.01 -5.87 -28.79
CA LEU A 186 4.50 -4.60 -29.31
C LEU A 186 4.81 -3.65 -28.14
N LEU A 187 6.04 -3.15 -28.05
CA LEU A 187 6.44 -2.10 -27.13
C LEU A 187 6.35 -0.73 -27.84
N LEU A 188 5.49 0.15 -27.33
CA LEU A 188 5.42 1.54 -27.77
C LEU A 188 6.65 2.32 -27.28
N GLU A 189 7.00 3.40 -27.97
CA GLU A 189 8.04 4.31 -27.49
C GLU A 189 7.60 5.06 -26.21
N ASN A 190 8.56 5.66 -25.51
CA ASN A 190 8.38 6.35 -24.23
C ASN A 190 7.26 7.39 -24.28
N VAL A 191 6.17 7.05 -23.61
CA VAL A 191 4.93 7.82 -23.69
C VAL A 191 4.88 9.04 -22.77
N ARG A 192 5.95 9.38 -22.02
CA ARG A 192 5.87 10.36 -20.92
C ARG A 192 5.32 11.74 -21.35
N ALA A 193 5.51 12.14 -22.61
CA ALA A 193 4.94 13.36 -23.19
C ALA A 193 3.40 13.33 -23.32
N HIS A 194 2.78 12.14 -23.29
CA HIS A 194 1.35 11.89 -23.55
C HIS A 194 0.68 10.99 -22.47
N ALA A 195 1.38 10.71 -21.35
CA ALA A 195 1.09 9.60 -20.44
C ALA A 195 0.08 9.91 -19.32
N SER A 196 -1.22 9.84 -19.58
CA SER A 196 -2.20 9.62 -18.49
C SER A 196 -2.41 8.13 -18.25
N THR A 197 -2.27 7.67 -17.00
CA THR A 197 -2.61 6.29 -16.60
C THR A 197 -4.12 6.09 -16.41
N GLU A 198 -4.84 7.16 -16.07
CA GLU A 198 -6.30 7.16 -15.90
C GLU A 198 -7.02 7.40 -17.24
N GLY A 199 -6.52 8.32 -18.07
CA GLY A 199 -7.23 8.79 -19.27
C GLY A 199 -7.60 7.67 -20.25
N VAL A 200 -6.70 6.72 -20.47
CA VAL A 200 -6.92 5.60 -21.41
C VAL A 200 -8.09 4.69 -20.98
N THR A 201 -8.34 4.57 -19.68
CA THR A 201 -9.39 3.70 -19.12
C THR A 201 -10.81 4.22 -19.41
N LYS A 202 -10.93 5.49 -19.82
CA LYS A 202 -12.20 6.10 -20.25
C LYS A 202 -12.63 5.60 -21.64
N PHE A 203 -11.68 5.09 -22.43
CA PHE A 203 -11.91 4.63 -23.80
C PHE A 203 -11.81 3.11 -23.95
N LEU A 204 -11.01 2.44 -23.12
CA LEU A 204 -10.78 1.01 -23.19
C LEU A 204 -11.45 0.29 -22.01
N LYS A 205 -12.29 -0.70 -22.33
CA LYS A 205 -12.95 -1.58 -21.36
C LYS A 205 -12.85 -3.05 -21.78
N PRO A 206 -12.77 -3.99 -20.82
CA PRO A 206 -12.68 -3.77 -19.37
C PRO A 206 -11.32 -3.19 -18.95
N SER A 207 -11.27 -2.52 -17.78
CA SER A 207 -10.03 -2.01 -17.18
C SER A 207 -9.75 -2.77 -15.89
N VAL A 208 -8.68 -3.56 -15.87
CA VAL A 208 -8.37 -4.51 -14.78
C VAL A 208 -6.92 -4.38 -14.33
N ALA A 209 -6.64 -4.76 -13.09
CA ALA A 209 -5.29 -4.79 -12.55
C ALA A 209 -4.45 -5.92 -13.18
N GLY A 210 -3.20 -5.65 -13.52
CA GLY A 210 -2.20 -6.71 -13.69
C GLY A 210 -1.83 -7.34 -12.35
N PHE A 211 -1.18 -8.50 -12.36
CA PHE A 211 -0.85 -9.24 -11.12
C PHE A 211 0.00 -8.44 -10.13
N LEU A 212 0.92 -7.60 -10.61
CA LEU A 212 1.73 -6.75 -9.74
C LEU A 212 0.87 -5.74 -8.98
N LEU A 213 0.01 -5.00 -9.69
CA LEU A 213 -0.89 -4.02 -9.09
C LEU A 213 -1.92 -4.69 -8.18
N GLN A 214 -2.45 -5.85 -8.58
CA GLN A 214 -3.33 -6.65 -7.73
C GLN A 214 -2.64 -7.00 -6.40
N LYS A 215 -1.41 -7.54 -6.46
CA LYS A 215 -0.63 -7.88 -5.26
C LYS A 215 -0.41 -6.66 -4.37
N GLU A 216 -0.05 -5.52 -4.95
CA GLU A 216 0.13 -4.26 -4.20
C GLU A 216 -1.15 -3.85 -3.47
N LEU A 217 -2.30 -3.89 -4.16
CA LEU A 217 -3.59 -3.58 -3.57
C LEU A 217 -3.97 -4.58 -2.47
N ASP A 218 -3.84 -5.88 -2.72
CA ASP A 218 -4.20 -6.93 -1.75
C ASP A 218 -3.43 -6.76 -0.44
N TYR A 219 -2.13 -6.48 -0.50
CA TYR A 219 -1.31 -6.28 0.69
C TYR A 219 -1.56 -4.92 1.36
N LEU A 220 -1.44 -3.82 0.62
CA LEU A 220 -1.51 -2.48 1.21
C LEU A 220 -2.91 -2.16 1.72
N VAL A 221 -3.92 -2.46 0.92
CA VAL A 221 -5.31 -2.24 1.33
C VAL A 221 -5.70 -3.24 2.40
N GLY A 222 -5.39 -4.52 2.23
CA GLY A 222 -5.73 -5.55 3.20
C GLY A 222 -5.19 -5.22 4.58
N ALA A 223 -3.94 -4.74 4.66
CA ALA A 223 -3.30 -4.37 5.92
C ALA A 223 -3.81 -3.05 6.51
N VAL A 224 -4.34 -2.13 5.72
CA VAL A 224 -4.85 -0.84 6.22
C VAL A 224 -6.33 -0.92 6.59
N SER A 225 -7.14 -1.61 5.77
CA SER A 225 -8.59 -1.66 5.91
C SER A 225 -9.04 -2.78 6.86
N THR A 226 -8.42 -3.95 6.79
CA THR A 226 -8.79 -5.13 7.61
C THR A 226 -7.56 -5.93 8.06
N PRO A 227 -6.62 -5.31 8.81
CA PRO A 227 -5.42 -6.01 9.26
C PRO A 227 -5.71 -7.14 10.23
N LYS A 228 -4.82 -8.14 10.23
CA LYS A 228 -4.74 -9.08 11.36
C LYS A 228 -4.12 -8.36 12.54
N ARG A 229 -4.83 -8.34 13.67
CA ARG A 229 -4.40 -7.61 14.89
C ARG A 229 -3.64 -8.51 15.87
N PRO A 230 -2.71 -7.97 16.67
CA PRO A 230 -2.30 -6.56 16.72
C PRO A 230 -1.57 -6.07 15.46
N PHE A 231 -1.96 -4.90 14.97
CA PHE A 231 -1.39 -4.23 13.80
C PHE A 231 -0.41 -3.14 14.27
N ALA A 232 0.86 -3.27 13.89
CA ALA A 232 1.88 -2.26 14.14
C ALA A 232 2.26 -1.49 12.88
N ALA A 233 2.53 -0.20 13.04
CA ALA A 233 3.14 0.65 12.03
C ALA A 233 4.49 1.16 12.53
N ILE A 234 5.52 1.08 11.70
CA ILE A 234 6.85 1.65 11.94
C ILE A 234 7.05 2.76 10.92
N VAL A 235 7.26 3.99 11.37
CA VAL A 235 7.50 5.15 10.49
C VAL A 235 8.82 5.81 10.85
N GLY A 236 9.66 6.01 9.84
CA GLY A 236 10.97 6.66 9.99
C GLY A 236 11.29 7.63 8.86
N GLY A 237 12.58 7.95 8.74
CA GLY A 237 13.10 8.94 7.80
C GLY A 237 13.48 10.27 8.46
N SER A 238 13.94 11.22 7.65
CA SER A 238 14.59 12.46 8.13
C SER A 238 13.67 13.68 8.24
N LYS A 239 12.49 13.65 7.61
CA LYS A 239 11.58 14.82 7.50
C LYS A 239 10.21 14.47 8.04
N VAL A 240 9.79 15.14 9.10
CA VAL A 240 8.43 15.00 9.68
C VAL A 240 7.37 15.42 8.65
N SER A 241 7.59 16.52 7.93
CA SER A 241 6.60 17.12 7.04
C SER A 241 6.09 16.19 5.94
N SER A 242 6.91 15.25 5.46
CA SER A 242 6.52 14.26 4.45
C SER A 242 5.85 13.01 5.03
N LYS A 243 5.73 12.91 6.36
CA LYS A 243 5.18 11.74 7.06
C LYS A 243 3.96 12.04 7.92
N ILE A 244 3.59 13.32 8.09
CA ILE A 244 2.43 13.72 8.90
C ILE A 244 1.16 13.01 8.43
N GLY A 245 0.82 13.07 7.14
CA GLY A 245 -0.40 12.44 6.63
C GLY A 245 -0.42 10.92 6.83
N VAL A 246 0.74 10.27 6.73
CA VAL A 246 0.89 8.82 6.95
C VAL A 246 0.65 8.50 8.43
N ILE A 247 1.27 9.28 9.33
CA ILE A 247 1.11 9.14 10.77
C ILE A 247 -0.35 9.35 11.17
N GLU A 248 -0.98 10.41 10.68
CA GLU A 248 -2.39 10.73 10.97
C GLU A 248 -3.32 9.59 10.53
N SER A 249 -3.14 9.07 9.30
CA SER A 249 -3.92 7.94 8.80
C SER A 249 -3.68 6.65 9.59
N LEU A 250 -2.43 6.36 9.97
CA LEU A 250 -2.08 5.14 10.70
C LEU A 250 -2.47 5.19 12.17
N LEU A 251 -2.47 6.36 12.82
CA LEU A 251 -2.90 6.55 14.21
C LEU A 251 -4.32 6.04 14.46
N GLU A 252 -5.22 6.16 13.48
CA GLU A 252 -6.60 5.69 13.59
C GLU A 252 -6.75 4.17 13.33
N LYS A 253 -5.72 3.54 12.76
CA LYS A 253 -5.81 2.17 12.21
C LYS A 253 -4.95 1.16 12.96
N CYS A 254 -3.75 1.54 13.38
CA CYS A 254 -2.81 0.66 14.06
C CYS A 254 -3.11 0.55 15.57
N ASP A 255 -2.74 -0.59 16.15
CA ASP A 255 -2.75 -0.81 17.60
C ASP A 255 -1.46 -0.25 18.24
N ILE A 256 -0.37 -0.24 17.46
CA ILE A 256 0.98 0.16 17.87
C ILE A 256 1.57 1.05 16.78
N LEU A 257 2.02 2.25 17.15
CA LEU A 257 2.77 3.14 16.26
C LEU A 257 4.17 3.35 16.83
N LEU A 258 5.17 2.86 16.11
CA LEU A 258 6.59 3.07 16.40
C LEU A 258 7.12 4.13 15.44
N LEU A 259 7.71 5.16 16.01
CA LEU A 259 8.26 6.26 15.24
C LEU A 259 9.78 6.30 15.50
N GLY A 260 10.60 6.38 14.46
CA GLY A 260 12.06 6.53 14.55
C GLY A 260 12.63 7.43 13.45
N GLY A 261 13.95 7.37 13.20
CA GLY A 261 14.62 8.18 12.17
C GLY A 261 14.77 9.66 12.53
N GLY A 262 15.58 10.38 11.75
CA GLY A 262 15.91 11.80 12.01
C GLY A 262 14.71 12.74 12.17
N MET A 263 13.49 12.30 11.84
CA MET A 263 12.25 13.04 12.12
C MET A 263 11.88 13.13 13.62
N ILE A 264 12.51 12.33 14.49
CA ILE A 264 12.19 12.28 15.93
C ILE A 264 13.46 12.51 16.71
N PHE A 265 13.93 13.75 16.70
CA PHE A 265 15.00 14.16 17.59
C PHE A 265 14.48 14.14 19.03
N THR A 266 14.54 12.95 19.61
CA THR A 266 14.38 12.72 21.02
C THR A 266 15.04 11.44 21.48
N PHE A 267 15.78 10.63 20.69
CA PHE A 267 16.54 9.46 21.20
C PHE A 267 17.65 9.03 20.21
N TYR A 268 18.96 9.21 20.49
CA TYR A 268 20.00 8.88 19.49
C TYR A 268 21.41 8.52 19.96
N LYS A 269 22.09 7.72 19.13
CA LYS A 269 23.54 7.73 18.96
C LYS A 269 23.96 9.06 18.29
N ALA A 270 24.60 9.92 19.06
CA ALA A 270 25.02 11.25 18.66
C ALA A 270 26.38 11.24 17.95
N GLN A 271 26.64 12.21 17.07
CA GLN A 271 27.93 12.45 16.40
C GLN A 271 28.33 13.91 16.34
N ASP A 272 29.62 14.18 16.15
CA ASP A 272 30.20 15.50 15.97
C ASP A 272 30.06 16.10 14.55
N LYS A 273 29.87 15.27 13.52
CA LYS A 273 29.66 15.71 12.12
C LYS A 273 28.85 14.71 11.29
N PHE A 274 28.20 15.14 10.21
CA PHE A 274 27.51 14.24 9.25
C PHE A 274 28.53 13.61 8.29
N ALA A 275 29.18 12.53 8.71
CA ALA A 275 30.15 11.81 7.88
C ALA A 275 30.26 10.33 8.32
N PRO A 276 30.65 9.41 7.41
CA PRO A 276 30.82 7.99 7.75
C PRO A 276 31.85 7.76 8.87
N ASP A 277 32.87 8.61 8.95
CA ASP A 277 34.00 8.51 9.88
C ASP A 277 33.77 9.19 11.23
N ALA A 278 32.64 9.90 11.40
CA ALA A 278 32.36 10.73 12.58
C ALA A 278 32.54 9.99 13.93
N ASN A 279 32.89 10.76 14.94
CA ASN A 279 32.93 10.28 16.32
C ASN A 279 31.50 10.00 16.76
N SER A 280 31.27 8.86 17.41
CA SER A 280 29.91 8.46 17.77
C SER A 280 29.79 8.11 19.24
N LYS A 281 28.69 8.52 19.89
CA LYS A 281 28.39 8.21 21.28
C LYS A 281 26.93 7.82 21.42
N ILE A 282 26.65 6.73 22.14
CA ILE A 282 25.29 6.37 22.51
C ILE A 282 24.89 7.28 23.68
N VAL A 283 23.84 8.07 23.50
CA VAL A 283 23.33 8.96 24.54
C VAL A 283 21.82 8.85 24.64
N PRO A 284 21.25 9.13 25.82
CA PRO A 284 19.83 9.43 25.89
C PRO A 284 19.46 10.61 25.00
N ALA A 285 18.28 10.52 24.42
CA ALA A 285 17.37 11.61 24.11
C ALA A 285 17.78 13.04 24.47
N SER A 286 17.76 13.29 25.77
CA SER A 286 17.85 14.57 26.44
C SER A 286 19.30 14.98 26.69
N ALA A 287 20.26 14.19 26.21
CA ALA A 287 21.68 14.32 26.50
C ALA A 287 22.54 14.26 25.24
N ILE A 288 21.99 14.66 24.08
CA ILE A 288 22.77 14.92 22.87
C ILE A 288 23.65 16.15 23.15
N PRO A 289 25.00 16.04 23.06
CA PRO A 289 25.88 17.17 23.31
C PRO A 289 25.64 18.34 22.34
N ASP A 290 25.95 19.56 22.76
CA ASP A 290 25.88 20.72 21.89
C ASP A 290 26.79 20.55 20.66
N GLY A 291 26.25 20.89 19.49
CA GLY A 291 26.92 20.68 18.21
C GLY A 291 26.86 19.23 17.69
N TRP A 292 26.30 18.29 18.44
CA TRP A 292 26.12 16.91 17.99
C TRP A 292 24.72 16.68 17.43
N MET A 293 24.59 15.69 16.55
CA MET A 293 23.29 15.28 15.98
C MET A 293 23.04 13.79 16.10
N GLY A 294 21.77 13.44 16.24
CA GLY A 294 21.33 12.06 16.36
C GLY A 294 21.06 11.41 15.00
N LEU A 295 21.69 10.27 14.73
CA LEU A 295 21.67 9.69 13.37
C LEU A 295 21.21 8.22 13.29
N ASP A 296 21.04 7.53 14.40
CA ASP A 296 20.40 6.19 14.47
C ASP A 296 19.88 5.83 15.87
N ILE A 297 18.79 5.06 15.93
CA ILE A 297 18.18 4.66 17.20
C ILE A 297 19.16 3.84 18.07
N GLY A 298 19.13 4.10 19.38
CA GLY A 298 20.03 3.42 20.33
C GLY A 298 19.57 2.00 20.71
N PRO A 299 20.42 1.23 21.42
CA PRO A 299 20.10 -0.14 21.86
C PRO A 299 18.80 -0.26 22.66
N ASP A 300 18.50 0.71 23.53
CA ASP A 300 17.27 0.70 24.34
C ASP A 300 16.02 0.91 23.48
N SER A 301 16.11 1.76 22.45
CA SER A 301 15.04 1.96 21.48
C SER A 301 14.84 0.69 20.64
N ILE A 302 15.93 0.05 20.18
CA ILE A 302 15.87 -1.23 19.46
C ILE A 302 15.17 -2.29 20.30
N LYS A 303 15.53 -2.41 21.59
CA LYS A 303 14.89 -3.33 22.52
C LYS A 303 13.40 -3.04 22.65
N THR A 304 13.03 -1.77 22.87
CA THR A 304 11.63 -1.33 22.99
C THR A 304 10.83 -1.66 21.73
N PHE A 305 11.39 -1.43 20.54
CA PHE A 305 10.75 -1.74 19.27
C PHE A 305 10.54 -3.25 19.13
N ASN A 306 11.57 -4.05 19.42
CA ASN A 306 11.49 -5.50 19.30
C ASN A 306 10.43 -6.11 20.23
N GLU A 307 10.34 -5.64 21.47
CA GLU A 307 9.33 -6.06 22.45
C GLU A 307 7.92 -5.66 22.00
N ALA A 308 7.74 -4.43 21.50
CA ALA A 308 6.45 -3.96 21.00
C ALA A 308 5.94 -4.79 19.80
N LEU A 309 6.86 -5.27 18.95
CA LEU A 309 6.53 -6.04 17.75
C LEU A 309 6.25 -7.53 18.02
N GLU A 310 6.60 -8.06 19.19
CA GLU A 310 6.62 -9.50 19.46
C GLU A 310 5.26 -10.20 19.34
N THR A 311 4.18 -9.49 19.67
CA THR A 311 2.80 -10.04 19.62
C THR A 311 2.04 -9.69 18.34
N THR A 312 2.66 -8.92 17.44
CA THR A 312 2.00 -8.39 16.25
C THR A 312 1.66 -9.47 15.23
N LYS A 313 0.59 -9.25 14.48
CA LYS A 313 0.13 -10.13 13.39
C LYS A 313 0.21 -9.45 12.02
N THR A 314 0.32 -8.13 11.99
CA THR A 314 0.59 -7.36 10.79
C THR A 314 1.52 -6.20 11.16
N VAL A 315 2.53 -5.95 10.33
CA VAL A 315 3.46 -4.83 10.48
C VAL A 315 3.64 -4.13 9.14
N ILE A 316 3.47 -2.81 9.11
CA ILE A 316 3.88 -1.96 7.99
C ILE A 316 5.10 -1.15 8.42
N TRP A 317 6.14 -1.11 7.58
CA TRP A 317 7.32 -0.29 7.81
C TRP A 317 7.56 0.70 6.67
N ASN A 318 7.66 1.99 7.00
CA ASN A 318 7.93 3.07 6.06
C ASN A 318 8.97 4.08 6.60
N GLY A 319 10.20 3.97 6.10
CA GLY A 319 11.33 4.86 6.40
C GLY A 319 12.33 4.25 7.40
N PRO A 320 13.65 4.35 7.13
CA PRO A 320 14.70 3.79 7.99
C PRO A 320 14.78 4.50 9.36
N MET A 321 15.42 3.84 10.32
CA MET A 321 15.56 4.31 11.71
C MET A 321 16.80 5.20 11.92
N GLY A 322 17.70 5.21 10.95
CA GLY A 322 18.93 5.99 10.95
C GLY A 322 19.47 6.21 9.54
N VAL A 323 20.65 6.83 9.45
CA VAL A 323 21.40 7.04 8.20
C VAL A 323 22.09 5.73 7.81
N PHE A 324 21.29 4.80 7.30
CA PHE A 324 21.69 3.41 7.02
C PHE A 324 22.74 3.26 5.92
N GLU A 325 22.98 4.32 5.16
CA GLU A 325 24.05 4.43 4.18
C GLU A 325 25.43 4.37 4.86
N PHE A 326 25.51 4.76 6.13
CA PHE A 326 26.74 4.72 6.93
C PHE A 326 26.66 3.56 7.93
N ASP A 327 27.56 2.58 7.82
CA ASP A 327 27.48 1.34 8.62
C ASP A 327 27.45 1.59 10.14
N LYS A 328 28.15 2.63 10.62
CA LYS A 328 28.10 3.04 12.03
C LYS A 328 26.70 3.45 12.51
N PHE A 329 25.80 3.84 11.60
CA PHE A 329 24.46 4.39 11.86
C PHE A 329 23.36 3.61 11.13
N ALA A 330 23.67 2.39 10.68
CA ALA A 330 22.72 1.44 10.12
C ALA A 330 22.14 0.49 11.18
N ILE A 331 22.79 0.35 12.34
CA ILE A 331 22.53 -0.68 13.36
C ILE A 331 21.04 -0.79 13.73
N GLY A 332 20.37 0.33 14.01
CA GLY A 332 18.97 0.37 14.36
C GLY A 332 18.05 -0.01 13.21
N THR A 333 18.36 0.48 12.01
CA THR A 333 17.63 0.12 10.78
C THR A 333 17.78 -1.38 10.47
N GLU A 334 18.98 -1.93 10.58
CA GLU A 334 19.22 -3.35 10.39
C GLU A 334 18.52 -4.21 11.45
N ALA A 335 18.51 -3.77 12.70
CA ALA A 335 17.85 -4.49 13.79
C ALA A 335 16.33 -4.61 13.53
N VAL A 336 15.69 -3.53 13.08
CA VAL A 336 14.28 -3.56 12.66
C VAL A 336 14.08 -4.50 11.46
N ALA A 337 14.92 -4.40 10.42
CA ALA A 337 14.83 -5.28 9.25
C ALA A 337 14.94 -6.78 9.65
N LYS A 338 15.92 -7.14 10.47
CA LYS A 338 16.13 -8.50 10.98
C LYS A 338 14.94 -8.97 11.83
N LYS A 339 14.38 -8.10 12.68
CA LYS A 339 13.19 -8.44 13.47
C LYS A 339 11.97 -8.71 12.60
N LEU A 340 11.75 -7.90 11.56
CA LEU A 340 10.64 -8.12 10.63
C LEU A 340 10.81 -9.42 9.84
N ALA A 341 12.03 -9.76 9.42
CA ALA A 341 12.31 -11.03 8.75
C ALA A 341 11.99 -12.25 9.64
N ASP A 342 12.39 -12.21 10.93
CA ASP A 342 12.04 -13.24 11.92
C ASP A 342 10.52 -13.37 12.10
N LEU A 343 9.80 -12.26 12.22
CA LEU A 343 8.34 -12.26 12.34
C LEU A 343 7.67 -12.82 11.08
N SER A 344 8.17 -12.47 9.90
CA SER A 344 7.67 -12.96 8.60
C SER A 344 7.79 -14.49 8.52
N SER A 345 8.92 -15.02 8.95
CA SER A 345 9.19 -16.47 9.03
C SER A 345 8.23 -17.19 9.99
N LYS A 346 7.63 -16.46 10.94
CA LYS A 346 6.61 -16.95 11.90
C LYS A 346 5.17 -16.73 11.42
N GLY A 347 4.99 -16.30 10.16
CA GLY A 347 3.67 -16.08 9.55
C GLY A 347 3.01 -14.73 9.88
N VAL A 348 3.77 -13.77 10.43
CA VAL A 348 3.31 -12.38 10.58
C VAL A 348 3.37 -11.70 9.23
N THR A 349 2.31 -10.97 8.86
CA THR A 349 2.32 -10.21 7.61
C THR A 349 3.19 -8.97 7.76
N THR A 350 4.28 -8.89 7.01
CA THR A 350 5.21 -7.75 7.00
C THR A 350 5.20 -7.05 5.64
N ILE A 351 4.97 -5.75 5.65
CA ILE A 351 4.90 -4.94 4.44
C ILE A 351 5.92 -3.82 4.53
N ILE A 352 6.85 -3.81 3.58
CA ILE A 352 7.90 -2.80 3.48
C ILE A 352 7.49 -1.79 2.41
N GLY A 353 7.45 -0.52 2.75
CA GLY A 353 7.09 0.56 1.84
C GLY A 353 8.08 1.71 1.88
N GLY A 354 8.24 2.40 0.75
CA GLY A 354 9.16 3.53 0.59
C GLY A 354 10.57 3.09 0.19
N GLY A 355 11.16 3.78 -0.79
CA GLY A 355 12.42 3.38 -1.42
C GLY A 355 13.55 3.11 -0.43
N ASP A 356 13.72 3.96 0.58
CA ASP A 356 14.81 3.83 1.56
C ASP A 356 14.66 2.58 2.46
N SER A 357 13.43 2.22 2.86
CA SER A 357 13.19 1.00 3.64
C SER A 357 13.38 -0.25 2.79
N VAL A 358 13.03 -0.20 1.51
CA VAL A 358 13.30 -1.29 0.55
C VAL A 358 14.80 -1.49 0.38
N ALA A 359 15.54 -0.42 0.11
CA ALA A 359 17.00 -0.46 0.01
C ALA A 359 17.66 -0.98 1.29
N ALA A 360 17.11 -0.63 2.47
CA ALA A 360 17.61 -1.13 3.74
C ALA A 360 17.44 -2.65 3.89
N VAL A 361 16.28 -3.22 3.54
CA VAL A 361 16.08 -4.68 3.65
C VAL A 361 16.89 -5.47 2.62
N GLU A 362 17.15 -4.87 1.45
CA GLU A 362 18.04 -5.42 0.43
C GLU A 362 19.50 -5.41 0.90
N LYS A 363 20.00 -4.29 1.44
CA LYS A 363 21.35 -4.19 2.02
C LYS A 363 21.58 -5.24 3.12
N VAL A 364 20.55 -5.50 3.93
CA VAL A 364 20.60 -6.50 5.02
C VAL A 364 20.49 -7.94 4.50
N GLY A 365 20.02 -8.14 3.26
CA GLY A 365 19.85 -9.47 2.67
C GLY A 365 18.61 -10.23 3.15
N VAL A 366 17.56 -9.51 3.60
CA VAL A 366 16.34 -10.12 4.15
C VAL A 366 15.08 -9.85 3.32
N ALA A 367 15.24 -9.22 2.16
CA ALA A 367 14.14 -8.83 1.27
C ALA A 367 13.23 -10.00 0.90
N GLU A 368 13.81 -11.15 0.54
CA GLU A 368 13.09 -12.36 0.10
C GLU A 368 12.19 -12.99 1.18
N VAL A 369 12.45 -12.68 2.45
CA VAL A 369 11.70 -13.24 3.59
C VAL A 369 10.50 -12.38 3.95
N MET A 370 10.45 -11.13 3.49
CA MET A 370 9.33 -10.22 3.77
C MET A 370 8.05 -10.69 3.08
N SER A 371 6.89 -10.46 3.69
CA SER A 371 5.62 -10.86 3.05
C SER A 371 5.34 -10.06 1.77
N HIS A 372 5.63 -8.75 1.81
CA HIS A 372 5.50 -7.88 0.64
C HIS A 372 6.48 -6.71 0.71
N ILE A 373 7.13 -6.44 -0.42
CA ILE A 373 7.95 -5.25 -0.66
C ILE A 373 7.22 -4.42 -1.71
N SER A 374 6.79 -3.24 -1.32
CA SER A 374 6.06 -2.35 -2.21
C SER A 374 6.99 -1.59 -3.14
N THR A 375 6.69 -1.68 -4.43
CA THR A 375 7.34 -1.00 -5.54
C THR A 375 6.61 0.29 -5.95
N GLY A 376 5.42 0.54 -5.41
CA GLY A 376 4.60 1.71 -5.74
C GLY A 376 5.15 3.05 -5.25
N GLY A 377 6.24 3.07 -4.48
CA GLY A 377 6.96 4.29 -4.08
C GLY A 377 6.03 5.33 -3.44
N GLY A 378 5.92 6.50 -4.08
CA GLY A 378 5.04 7.58 -3.63
C GLY A 378 3.55 7.22 -3.68
N ALA A 379 3.10 6.41 -4.64
CA ALA A 379 1.70 6.00 -4.73
C ALA A 379 1.29 5.12 -3.55
N SER A 380 2.17 4.22 -3.11
CA SER A 380 1.94 3.43 -1.89
C SER A 380 1.85 4.32 -0.66
N LEU A 381 2.63 5.41 -0.60
CA LEU A 381 2.57 6.38 0.49
C LEU A 381 1.23 7.13 0.50
N GLU A 382 0.79 7.62 -0.66
CA GLU A 382 -0.52 8.28 -0.80
C GLU A 382 -1.67 7.36 -0.40
N LEU A 383 -1.58 6.07 -0.77
CA LEU A 383 -2.56 5.06 -0.32
C LEU A 383 -2.53 4.88 1.20
N LEU A 384 -1.34 4.83 1.82
CA LEU A 384 -1.19 4.77 3.28
C LEU A 384 -1.73 6.03 3.97
N GLU A 385 -1.62 7.19 3.33
CA GLU A 385 -2.26 8.45 3.77
C GLU A 385 -3.80 8.42 3.64
N GLY A 386 -4.36 7.39 3.00
CA GLY A 386 -5.79 7.27 2.75
C GLY A 386 -6.28 8.10 1.57
N LYS A 387 -5.37 8.58 0.71
CA LYS A 387 -5.75 9.26 -0.54
C LYS A 387 -6.26 8.25 -1.55
N GLU A 388 -7.17 8.71 -2.39
CA GLU A 388 -7.62 7.93 -3.52
C GLU A 388 -6.56 7.98 -4.64
N LEU A 389 -6.28 6.83 -5.24
CA LEU A 389 -5.36 6.73 -6.36
C LEU A 389 -6.17 6.72 -7.67
N PRO A 390 -6.04 7.73 -8.56
CA PRO A 390 -6.86 7.82 -9.77
C PRO A 390 -6.79 6.58 -10.66
N GLY A 391 -5.59 6.00 -10.82
CA GLY A 391 -5.39 4.77 -11.58
C GLY A 391 -6.05 3.53 -10.97
N VAL A 392 -6.28 3.51 -9.65
CA VAL A 392 -6.99 2.42 -8.96
C VAL A 392 -8.49 2.62 -9.07
N ILE A 393 -8.97 3.85 -8.91
CA ILE A 393 -10.39 4.20 -9.09
C ILE A 393 -10.87 3.81 -10.50
N ALA A 394 -10.03 4.03 -11.50
CA ALA A 394 -10.30 3.72 -12.90
C ALA A 394 -10.54 2.23 -13.21
N LEU A 395 -10.10 1.33 -12.33
CA LEU A 395 -10.27 -0.11 -12.48
C LEU A 395 -11.71 -0.55 -12.18
N ASP A 396 -12.18 -1.51 -12.96
CA ASP A 396 -13.49 -2.13 -12.79
C ASP A 396 -13.55 -2.91 -11.47
N GLU A 397 -14.71 -2.91 -10.81
CA GLU A 397 -14.96 -3.62 -9.55
C GLU A 397 -15.07 -5.13 -9.77
N ALA A 398 -14.56 -5.91 -8.83
CA ALA A 398 -14.80 -7.35 -8.78
C ALA A 398 -16.22 -7.62 -8.24
N ILE A 399 -16.97 -8.51 -8.90
CA ILE A 399 -18.30 -8.91 -8.45
C ILE A 399 -18.15 -9.76 -7.17
N THR A 400 -18.50 -9.18 -6.02
CA THR A 400 -18.61 -9.94 -4.77
C THR A 400 -20.04 -10.45 -4.63
N PHE A 401 -20.24 -11.76 -4.73
CA PHE A 401 -21.51 -12.36 -4.32
C PHE A 401 -21.61 -12.27 -2.78
N PRO A 402 -22.72 -11.77 -2.20
CA PRO A 402 -22.89 -11.79 -0.77
C PRO A 402 -22.84 -13.24 -0.26
N PRO A 403 -22.28 -13.50 0.93
CA PRO A 403 -22.24 -14.84 1.50
C PRO A 403 -23.67 -15.40 1.57
N LYS A 404 -23.86 -16.63 1.08
CA LYS A 404 -25.15 -17.34 1.20
C LYS A 404 -25.62 -17.25 2.66
N PRO A 405 -26.87 -16.82 2.92
CA PRO A 405 -27.38 -16.78 4.28
C PRO A 405 -27.21 -18.17 4.91
N ARG A 406 -26.58 -18.23 6.09
CA ARG A 406 -26.47 -19.47 6.85
C ARG A 406 -27.88 -19.96 7.11
N TYR A 407 -28.21 -21.12 6.56
CA TYR A 407 -29.44 -21.83 6.88
C TYR A 407 -29.33 -22.26 8.35
N ILE A 408 -30.03 -21.56 9.24
CA ILE A 408 -30.18 -21.99 10.64
C ILE A 408 -31.15 -23.16 10.60
N SER A 409 -30.64 -24.38 10.77
CA SER A 409 -31.48 -25.56 10.98
C SER A 409 -32.32 -25.35 12.26
N PRO A 410 -33.63 -25.61 12.23
CA PRO A 410 -34.45 -25.51 13.43
C PRO A 410 -33.89 -26.45 14.51
N GLN A 411 -33.48 -25.88 15.64
CA GLN A 411 -33.08 -26.67 16.80
C GLN A 411 -34.27 -27.52 17.25
N LYS A 412 -34.03 -28.83 17.45
CA LYS A 412 -35.01 -29.76 18.02
C LYS A 412 -35.52 -29.19 19.35
N ALA A 413 -36.80 -28.84 19.39
CA ALA A 413 -37.49 -28.48 20.62
C ALA A 413 -37.30 -29.60 21.67
N GLN A 414 -36.62 -29.27 22.77
CA GLN A 414 -36.57 -30.12 23.96
C GLN A 414 -38.00 -30.31 24.48
N LYS A 415 -38.45 -31.56 24.53
CA LYS A 415 -39.69 -31.94 25.21
C LYS A 415 -39.53 -31.63 26.71
N GLN A 416 -40.27 -30.65 27.21
CA GLN A 416 -40.52 -30.52 28.65
C GLN A 416 -41.51 -31.60 29.11
N PRO A 417 -41.41 -32.13 30.34
CA PRO A 417 -42.32 -33.14 30.84
C PRO A 417 -43.70 -32.54 31.13
N ILE A 418 -44.73 -33.26 30.69
CA ILE A 418 -46.14 -32.92 30.92
C ILE A 418 -46.46 -33.19 32.40
N LEU A 419 -46.84 -32.14 33.15
CA LEU A 419 -47.54 -32.29 34.43
C LEU A 419 -49.01 -32.65 34.18
N SER A 420 -49.49 -33.66 34.91
CA SER A 420 -50.83 -34.23 34.80
C SER A 420 -51.90 -33.53 35.67
N SER A 421 -53.15 -33.57 35.17
CA SER A 421 -54.45 -33.40 35.87
C SER A 421 -54.90 -31.95 36.08
N LYS A 422 -56.17 -31.52 35.90
CA LYS A 422 -57.50 -32.18 35.87
C LYS A 422 -58.48 -31.48 34.88
N LYS A 423 -59.58 -32.20 34.62
CA LYS A 423 -60.79 -31.99 33.80
C LYS A 423 -61.44 -30.59 33.75
N ASN A 424 -61.97 -30.21 32.58
CA ASN A 424 -63.42 -30.03 32.27
C ASN A 424 -63.59 -29.53 30.80
N SER A 425 -64.10 -30.36 29.89
CA SER A 425 -65.49 -30.40 29.38
C SER A 425 -65.79 -29.42 28.24
N GLY A 426 -66.06 -29.94 27.03
CA GLY A 426 -66.73 -29.19 25.95
C GLY A 426 -66.28 -29.51 24.52
N ILE A 427 -66.85 -30.57 23.91
CA ILE A 427 -67.59 -30.57 22.62
C ILE A 427 -66.96 -29.67 21.50
N LYS A 428 -66.51 -30.12 20.32
CA LYS A 428 -67.12 -31.00 19.30
C LYS A 428 -66.08 -31.37 18.22
N ARG A 429 -66.17 -32.60 17.72
CA ARG A 429 -65.42 -33.18 16.59
C ARG A 429 -65.90 -32.65 15.22
N ARG A 430 -64.99 -32.51 14.24
CA ARG A 430 -65.08 -33.02 12.85
C ARG A 430 -63.61 -33.24 12.37
N HIS A 431 -63.07 -34.45 12.14
CA HIS A 431 -63.29 -35.42 11.03
C HIS A 431 -63.18 -34.74 9.66
N PHE A 432 -62.40 -35.15 8.66
CA PHE A 432 -61.43 -36.23 8.35
C PHE A 432 -60.61 -35.62 7.18
N GLY A 433 -59.33 -35.91 6.97
CA GLY A 433 -58.94 -37.10 6.22
C GLY A 433 -57.65 -36.81 5.45
N THR A 434 -56.65 -37.61 5.76
CA THR A 434 -55.42 -37.89 5.02
C THR A 434 -55.71 -38.49 3.65
N LEU A 435 -54.84 -38.25 2.66
CA LEU A 435 -54.21 -39.22 1.73
C LEU A 435 -53.45 -38.41 0.67
N SER A 436 -52.11 -38.41 0.66
CA SER A 436 -51.18 -39.43 0.15
C SER A 436 -50.71 -39.13 -1.29
N TYR A 437 -49.39 -39.07 -1.39
CA TYR A 437 -48.55 -38.98 -2.57
C TYR A 437 -48.99 -39.87 -3.74
N HIS A 438 -48.92 -39.31 -4.96
CA HIS A 438 -48.52 -40.01 -6.18
C HIS A 438 -47.77 -39.01 -7.08
N SER A 439 -46.55 -39.39 -7.50
CA SER A 439 -45.86 -38.77 -8.64
C SER A 439 -46.30 -39.49 -9.92
N PRO A 440 -46.34 -38.80 -11.07
CA PRO A 440 -45.37 -39.17 -12.10
C PRO A 440 -44.79 -37.98 -12.88
N ALA A 441 -43.67 -38.27 -13.53
CA ALA A 441 -42.85 -37.34 -14.31
C ALA A 441 -43.41 -37.04 -15.72
N ARG A 442 -42.86 -35.95 -16.28
CA ARG A 442 -42.82 -35.51 -17.71
C ARG A 442 -44.11 -34.96 -18.31
N GLN A 443 -44.17 -33.63 -18.52
CA GLN A 443 -44.08 -33.06 -19.86
C GLN A 443 -44.06 -31.52 -19.86
N LEU A 444 -43.19 -31.03 -20.74
CA LEU A 444 -43.09 -29.76 -21.44
C LEU A 444 -44.24 -28.73 -21.35
N HIS A 445 -43.77 -27.47 -21.40
CA HIS A 445 -44.33 -26.27 -22.06
C HIS A 445 -44.95 -25.14 -21.22
N LYS A 446 -44.33 -23.96 -21.45
CA LYS A 446 -44.94 -22.63 -21.58
C LYS A 446 -45.57 -22.03 -20.33
N TYR A 447 -44.82 -21.14 -19.68
CA TYR A 447 -45.37 -19.81 -19.34
C TYR A 447 -44.36 -18.73 -19.73
N SER A 448 -44.77 -17.98 -20.75
CA SER A 448 -44.33 -16.65 -21.13
C SER A 448 -45.09 -15.64 -20.27
N LEU A 449 -44.38 -14.64 -19.75
CA LEU A 449 -44.86 -13.34 -19.25
C LEU A 449 -43.58 -12.49 -19.19
N SER A 450 -43.24 -11.69 -20.21
CA SER A 450 -43.85 -10.42 -20.65
C SER A 450 -43.77 -9.30 -19.60
N LEU A 451 -43.34 -8.13 -20.09
CA LEU A 451 -43.10 -6.80 -19.50
C LEU A 451 -41.62 -6.49 -19.15
N SER A 452 -40.99 -5.42 -19.65
CA SER A 452 -41.35 -4.41 -20.65
C SER A 452 -40.06 -3.78 -21.18
N LEU A 453 -40.01 -3.61 -22.50
CA LEU A 453 -39.00 -2.88 -23.25
C LEU A 453 -39.33 -1.37 -23.16
N SER A 454 -38.40 -0.54 -22.68
CA SER A 454 -38.42 0.90 -22.97
C SER A 454 -37.24 1.21 -23.89
N LEU A 455 -37.57 1.33 -25.17
CA LEU A 455 -36.71 1.72 -26.27
C LEU A 455 -36.71 3.26 -26.33
N SER A 456 -35.55 3.90 -26.18
CA SER A 456 -35.34 5.28 -26.64
C SER A 456 -34.30 5.26 -27.75
N LEU A 457 -34.79 5.29 -28.98
CA LEU A 457 -34.05 5.65 -30.19
C LEU A 457 -33.85 7.18 -30.20
N SER A 458 -32.60 7.63 -30.28
CA SER A 458 -32.29 8.92 -30.90
C SER A 458 -31.36 8.66 -32.08
N ILE A 459 -31.94 8.75 -33.26
CA ILE A 459 -31.25 8.89 -34.54
C ILE A 459 -30.80 10.35 -34.65
N SER A 460 -29.51 10.61 -34.86
CA SER A 460 -29.05 11.88 -35.42
C SER A 460 -28.18 11.62 -36.63
N LYS A 461 -28.56 12.26 -37.74
CA LYS A 461 -27.95 12.21 -39.07
C LYS A 461 -26.53 12.79 -39.11
N PRO A 462 -25.71 12.47 -40.13
CA PRO A 462 -24.38 13.04 -40.32
C PRO A 462 -24.44 14.37 -41.09
N GLN A 463 -23.59 15.33 -40.72
CA GLN A 463 -23.25 16.54 -41.49
C GLN A 463 -21.82 17.00 -41.13
N PRO A 464 -21.13 17.75 -42.01
CA PRO A 464 -19.84 17.36 -42.57
C PRO A 464 -18.66 18.24 -42.10
N ASP A 465 -17.48 17.89 -42.62
CA ASP A 465 -16.17 18.56 -42.54
C ASP A 465 -16.15 19.99 -41.99
N ARG A 466 -15.41 20.15 -40.88
CA ARG A 466 -14.80 21.42 -40.51
C ARG A 466 -13.29 21.23 -40.43
N THR A 467 -12.63 21.74 -41.46
CA THR A 467 -11.24 22.18 -41.42
C THR A 467 -11.03 23.09 -40.21
N PHE A 468 -10.05 22.75 -39.36
CA PHE A 468 -9.56 23.68 -38.35
C PHE A 468 -8.09 24.00 -38.60
N SER A 469 -7.93 25.29 -38.91
CA SER A 469 -6.71 26.06 -39.04
C SER A 469 -5.83 25.92 -37.80
N THR A 470 -4.54 25.77 -38.08
CA THR A 470 -3.42 25.89 -37.15
C THR A 470 -3.21 27.34 -36.74
N THR A 471 -3.25 27.63 -35.45
CA THR A 471 -2.49 28.74 -34.85
C THR A 471 -1.84 28.30 -33.53
N PRO A 472 -0.55 28.60 -33.32
CA PRO A 472 0.21 28.14 -32.17
C PRO A 472 -0.02 29.03 -30.93
N ILE A 473 -0.04 28.41 -29.75
CA ILE A 473 0.08 29.10 -28.48
C ILE A 473 1.58 29.23 -28.18
N SER A 474 2.07 30.46 -28.15
CA SER A 474 3.41 30.85 -27.73
C SER A 474 3.61 30.66 -26.23
N TYR A 475 4.84 30.25 -25.87
CA TYR A 475 5.35 29.88 -24.55
C TYR A 475 5.18 30.93 -23.45
#